data_AF-A0AAN4Z1A4-F1
#
_entry.id   AF-A0AAN4Z1A4-F1
#
_cell.length_a   1.000
_cell.length_b   1.000
_cell.length_c   1.000
_cell.angle_alpha   90.00
_cell.angle_beta   90.00
_cell.angle_gamma   90.00
#
_symmetry.space_group_name_H-M   'P 1'
#
loop_
_entity.id
_entity.type
_entity.pdbx_description
1 polymer ?
#
loop_
_entity_poly.entity_id
_entity_poly.type
_entity_poly.pdbx_seq_one_letter_code
_entity_poly.pdbx_strand_id
1 'polypeptide(L)'
;MTTQQSNAQDLEAARSKSDDPTKQFDPDFVTWDGPEDPENPKNWPRRAKWRNTVAVSIFTFISPVSSSMVAPALSQLGADLNMQSDIEVELALSIFILAYAIGPLFFGPASEVYGRVRLLQISNLWYFAWNLGCGFAQTSAQLFVFRFLAGIGGSAPVALGGAAIG
;
A
#
# COMPACT_ATOMS: atom_id res chain seq x y z
N MET A 1 -9.88 37.24 57.08
CA MET A 1 -9.43 37.91 55.84
C MET A 1 -8.73 36.87 54.99
N THR A 2 -9.30 36.54 53.81
CA THR A 2 -8.64 36.19 52.51
C THR A 2 -7.52 35.09 52.52
N THR A 3 -7.39 34.10 51.63
CA THR A 3 -7.89 33.78 50.27
C THR A 3 -7.57 32.29 49.93
N GLN A 4 -8.28 31.77 48.93
CA GLN A 4 -8.20 30.51 48.14
C GLN A 4 -6.85 29.81 47.87
N GLN A 5 -6.92 28.47 47.69
CA GLN A 5 -6.39 27.67 46.55
C GLN A 5 -6.90 26.22 46.70
N SER A 6 -7.99 25.80 46.04
CA SER A 6 -8.03 25.14 44.72
C SER A 6 -7.16 23.88 44.61
N ASN A 7 -7.78 22.69 44.72
CA ASN A 7 -7.57 21.65 43.70
C ASN A 7 -8.68 20.59 43.68
N ALA A 8 -9.36 20.58 42.54
CA ALA A 8 -10.05 19.47 41.87
C ALA A 8 -10.50 18.28 42.73
N GLN A 9 -11.77 18.32 43.10
CA GLN A 9 -12.57 17.14 43.42
C GLN A 9 -12.52 16.15 42.24
N ASP A 10 -12.15 14.92 42.53
CA ASP A 10 -12.34 13.75 41.67
C ASP A 10 -13.81 13.63 41.23
N LEU A 11 -14.11 14.13 40.04
CA LEU A 11 -15.43 14.13 39.41
C LEU A 11 -15.67 12.92 38.48
N GLU A 12 -14.68 12.04 38.29
CA GLU A 12 -14.76 10.89 37.38
C GLU A 12 -15.26 9.59 38.05
N ALA A 13 -15.70 9.65 39.31
CA ALA A 13 -16.25 8.49 40.03
C ALA A 13 -17.78 8.37 39.93
N ALA A 14 -18.38 8.77 38.81
CA ALA A 14 -19.82 8.71 38.62
C ALA A 14 -20.25 7.98 37.33
N ARG A 15 -20.50 6.67 37.50
CA ARG A 15 -21.66 5.95 36.95
C ARG A 15 -21.57 5.41 35.51
N SER A 16 -20.77 4.37 35.28
CA SER A 16 -21.11 3.34 34.28
C SER A 16 -21.98 2.25 34.91
N LYS A 17 -23.27 2.54 35.09
CA LYS A 17 -24.29 1.51 35.33
C LYS A 17 -25.55 1.83 34.54
N SER A 18 -25.66 1.20 33.38
CA SER A 18 -26.87 0.49 32.96
C SER A 18 -26.46 -0.48 31.86
N ASP A 19 -26.37 -1.76 32.22
CA ASP A 19 -26.59 -2.85 31.27
C ASP A 19 -28.05 -2.73 30.81
N ASP A 20 -28.25 -2.12 29.66
CA ASP A 20 -29.54 -2.08 28.97
C ASP A 20 -29.64 -3.35 28.10
N PRO A 21 -30.60 -4.27 28.37
CA PRO A 21 -30.76 -5.50 27.58
C PRO A 21 -31.36 -5.24 26.19
N THR A 22 -31.62 -3.98 25.83
CA THR A 22 -32.10 -3.55 24.52
C THR A 22 -31.00 -2.82 23.74
N LYS A 23 -29.92 -3.52 23.38
CA LYS A 23 -29.09 -3.09 22.24
C LYS A 23 -29.93 -3.25 20.97
N GLN A 24 -30.64 -2.19 20.64
CA GLN A 24 -31.22 -1.97 19.33
C GLN A 24 -30.05 -2.12 18.34
N PHE A 25 -30.07 -3.19 17.53
CA PHE A 25 -29.11 -3.38 16.45
C PHE A 25 -29.30 -2.21 15.48
N ASP A 26 -28.38 -1.25 15.49
CA ASP A 26 -28.33 -0.22 14.45
C ASP A 26 -28.11 -0.95 13.12
N PRO A 27 -29.08 -0.95 12.18
CA PRO A 27 -28.96 -1.70 10.93
C PRO A 27 -27.81 -1.21 10.06
N ASP A 28 -27.35 0.03 10.29
CA ASP A 28 -26.25 0.68 9.58
C ASP A 28 -24.88 0.44 10.25
N PHE A 29 -24.83 -0.24 11.40
CA PHE A 29 -23.57 -0.55 12.08
C PHE A 29 -22.98 -1.84 11.49
N VAL A 30 -22.20 -1.69 10.42
CA VAL A 30 -21.47 -2.81 9.79
C VAL A 30 -20.37 -3.28 10.73
N THR A 31 -20.70 -4.25 11.58
CA THR A 31 -19.74 -4.98 12.41
C THR A 31 -19.76 -6.45 12.03
N TRP A 32 -18.71 -7.15 12.41
CA TRP A 32 -18.69 -8.61 12.40
C TRP A 32 -19.91 -9.18 13.14
N ASP A 33 -20.47 -10.27 12.65
CA ASP A 33 -21.68 -10.90 13.18
C ASP A 33 -21.46 -11.51 14.60
N GLY A 34 -20.21 -11.52 15.07
CA GLY A 34 -19.83 -11.88 16.42
C GLY A 34 -18.32 -11.97 16.66
N PRO A 35 -17.88 -12.31 17.89
CA PRO A 35 -16.45 -12.49 18.22
C PRO A 35 -15.79 -13.71 17.54
N GLU A 36 -16.59 -14.63 16.98
CA GLU A 36 -16.15 -15.84 16.26
C GLU A 36 -16.26 -15.72 14.73
N ASP A 37 -16.54 -14.52 14.21
CA ASP A 37 -16.75 -14.30 12.77
C ASP A 37 -15.50 -14.68 11.94
N PRO A 38 -15.61 -15.62 10.98
CA PRO A 38 -14.52 -16.02 10.10
C PRO A 38 -13.95 -14.88 9.24
N GLU A 39 -14.75 -13.84 8.97
CA GLU A 39 -14.32 -12.68 8.20
C GLU A 39 -13.49 -11.70 9.03
N ASN A 40 -13.55 -11.79 10.37
CA ASN A 40 -12.69 -11.00 11.26
C ASN A 40 -11.22 -11.44 11.14
N PRO A 41 -10.31 -10.57 10.67
CA PRO A 41 -8.89 -10.89 10.54
C PRO A 41 -8.26 -11.35 11.87
N LYS A 42 -8.82 -10.98 13.02
CA LYS A 42 -8.36 -11.43 14.34
C LYS A 42 -8.53 -12.93 14.55
N ASN A 43 -9.54 -13.55 13.95
CA ASN A 43 -9.87 -14.97 14.14
C ASN A 43 -9.15 -15.90 13.15
N TRP A 44 -8.42 -15.35 12.17
CA TRP A 44 -7.72 -16.18 11.19
C TRP A 44 -6.65 -17.06 11.85
N PRO A 45 -6.50 -18.32 11.39
CA PRO A 45 -5.46 -19.21 11.88
C PRO A 45 -4.09 -18.60 11.59
N ARG A 46 -3.15 -18.74 12.53
CA ARG A 46 -1.78 -18.15 12.44
C ARG A 46 -1.09 -18.43 11.09
N ARG A 47 -1.34 -19.59 10.49
CA ARG A 47 -0.79 -19.98 9.17
C ARG A 47 -1.34 -19.11 8.02
N ALA A 48 -2.63 -18.78 8.04
CA ALA A 48 -3.24 -17.93 7.02
C ALA A 48 -2.73 -16.48 7.13
N LYS A 49 -2.61 -15.97 8.36
CA LYS A 49 -1.99 -14.66 8.64
C LYS A 49 -0.56 -14.60 8.11
N TRP A 50 0.28 -15.55 8.49
CA TRP A 50 1.67 -15.62 8.03
C TRP A 50 1.79 -15.76 6.51
N ARG A 51 0.94 -16.57 5.87
CA ARG A 51 0.92 -16.69 4.40
C ARG A 51 0.61 -15.35 3.73
N ASN A 52 -0.40 -14.62 4.23
CA ASN A 52 -0.78 -13.32 3.67
C ASN A 52 0.34 -12.28 3.91
N THR A 53 0.89 -12.22 5.12
CA THR A 53 2.02 -11.35 5.45
C THR A 53 3.22 -11.63 4.53
N VAL A 54 3.64 -12.89 4.38
CA VAL A 54 4.77 -13.26 3.52
C VAL A 54 4.50 -12.89 2.07
N ALA A 55 3.29 -13.16 1.55
CA ALA A 55 2.94 -12.79 0.18
C ALA A 55 3.06 -11.28 -0.05
N VAL A 56 2.47 -10.47 0.83
CA VAL A 56 2.54 -9.01 0.76
C VAL A 56 3.99 -8.53 0.87
N SER A 57 4.77 -9.08 1.81
CA SER A 57 6.19 -8.75 1.96
C SER A 57 7.02 -9.04 0.71
N ILE A 58 6.80 -10.19 0.06
CA ILE A 58 7.51 -10.55 -1.17
C ILE A 58 7.18 -9.56 -2.30
N PHE A 59 5.89 -9.20 -2.47
CA PHE A 59 5.50 -8.22 -3.49
C PHE A 59 6.08 -6.83 -3.21
N THR A 60 6.04 -6.39 -1.96
CA THR A 60 6.65 -5.12 -1.53
C THR A 60 8.16 -5.11 -1.75
N PHE A 61 8.83 -6.25 -1.59
CA PHE A 61 10.28 -6.38 -1.81
C PHE A 61 10.66 -6.41 -3.29
N ILE A 62 9.84 -7.00 -4.15
CA ILE A 62 10.11 -7.13 -5.59
C ILE A 62 10.29 -5.76 -6.26
N SER A 63 9.43 -4.77 -5.94
CA SER A 63 9.45 -3.49 -6.66
C SER A 63 10.77 -2.71 -6.47
N PRO A 64 11.28 -2.52 -5.23
CA PRO A 64 12.60 -1.94 -5.01
C PRO A 64 13.75 -2.75 -5.60
N VAL A 65 13.70 -4.09 -5.51
CA VAL A 65 14.74 -4.96 -6.07
C VAL A 65 14.81 -4.81 -7.58
N SER A 66 13.67 -4.83 -8.26
CA SER A 66 13.60 -4.63 -9.71
C SER A 66 14.19 -3.28 -10.10
N SER A 67 13.93 -2.22 -9.33
CA SER A 67 14.54 -0.90 -9.58
C SER A 67 16.06 -0.91 -9.39
N SER A 68 16.56 -1.56 -8.34
CA SER A 68 18.00 -1.67 -8.07
C SER A 68 18.74 -2.47 -9.14
N MET A 69 18.11 -3.48 -9.73
CA MET A 69 18.68 -4.26 -10.84
C MET A 69 18.88 -3.44 -12.11
N VAL A 70 18.12 -2.36 -12.30
CA VAL A 70 18.25 -1.49 -13.48
C VAL A 70 19.53 -0.68 -13.43
N ALA A 71 19.95 -0.22 -12.24
CA ALA A 71 21.09 0.68 -12.09
C ALA A 71 22.38 0.21 -12.78
N PRO A 72 22.87 -1.04 -12.60
CA PRO A 72 24.03 -1.53 -13.35
C PRO A 72 23.76 -1.81 -14.83
N ALA A 73 22.50 -2.02 -15.21
CA ALA A 73 22.09 -2.29 -16.59
C ALA A 73 21.86 -1.00 -17.41
N LEU A 74 21.87 0.17 -16.78
CA LEU A 74 21.62 1.47 -17.42
C LEU A 74 22.60 1.78 -18.55
N SER A 75 23.89 1.47 -18.36
CA SER A 75 24.92 1.68 -19.38
C SER A 75 24.67 0.84 -20.64
N GLN A 76 24.23 -0.40 -20.45
CA GLN A 76 23.90 -1.31 -21.55
C GLN A 76 22.59 -0.91 -22.23
N LEU A 77 21.58 -0.49 -21.46
CA LEU A 77 20.34 0.07 -21.97
C LEU A 77 20.56 1.31 -22.84
N GLY A 78 21.48 2.19 -22.45
CA GLY A 78 21.83 3.38 -23.22
C GLY A 78 22.40 3.02 -24.60
N ALA A 79 23.26 2.00 -24.66
CA ALA A 79 23.83 1.51 -25.90
C ALA A 79 22.77 0.82 -26.79
N ASP A 80 21.94 -0.06 -26.21
CA ASP A 80 20.95 -0.85 -26.95
C ASP A 80 19.80 0.01 -27.51
N LEU A 81 19.40 1.06 -26.79
CA LEU A 81 18.30 1.96 -27.19
C LEU A 81 18.77 3.26 -27.84
N ASN A 82 20.07 3.37 -28.15
CA ASN A 82 20.68 4.53 -28.80
C ASN A 82 20.44 5.86 -28.07
N MET A 83 20.46 5.83 -26.73
CA MET A 83 20.31 7.04 -25.90
C MET A 83 21.58 7.89 -26.03
N GLN A 84 21.44 9.15 -26.45
CA GLN A 84 22.59 10.00 -26.77
C GLN A 84 23.13 10.79 -25.56
N SER A 85 22.36 10.84 -24.47
CA SER A 85 22.69 11.62 -23.29
C SER A 85 22.55 10.79 -22.02
N ASP A 86 23.44 11.01 -21.05
CA ASP A 86 23.35 10.44 -19.71
C ASP A 86 22.01 10.81 -19.03
N ILE A 87 21.43 11.97 -19.39
CA ILE A 87 20.13 12.42 -18.89
C ILE A 87 19.02 11.45 -19.30
N GLU A 88 19.05 10.90 -20.52
CA GLU A 88 18.04 9.93 -20.99
C GLU A 88 18.15 8.60 -20.24
N VAL A 89 19.38 8.18 -19.96
CA VAL A 89 19.65 6.95 -19.23
C VAL A 89 19.14 7.07 -17.79
N GLU A 90 19.48 8.15 -17.09
CA GLU A 90 19.02 8.41 -15.72
C GLU A 90 17.51 8.66 -15.64
N LEU A 91 16.91 9.22 -16.70
CA LEU A 91 15.46 9.39 -16.80
C LEU A 91 14.72 8.07 -16.65
N ALA A 92 15.26 6.97 -17.19
CA ALA A 92 14.65 5.63 -17.10
C ALA A 92 14.49 5.12 -15.66
N LEU A 93 15.35 5.57 -14.74
CA LEU A 93 15.31 5.23 -13.32
C LEU A 93 14.49 6.26 -12.54
N SER A 94 14.73 7.55 -12.78
CA SER A 94 14.06 8.63 -12.04
C SER A 94 12.55 8.69 -12.32
N ILE A 95 12.11 8.42 -13.55
CA ILE A 95 10.68 8.41 -13.90
C ILE A 95 9.90 7.32 -13.16
N PHE A 96 10.54 6.17 -12.93
CA PHE A 96 9.97 5.08 -12.12
C PHE A 96 9.80 5.53 -10.66
N ILE A 97 10.83 6.14 -10.08
CA ILE A 97 10.79 6.63 -8.70
C ILE A 97 9.76 7.75 -8.54
N LEU A 98 9.66 8.66 -9.51
CA LEU A 98 8.65 9.72 -9.53
C LEU A 98 7.23 9.16 -9.54
N ALA A 99 6.95 8.23 -10.45
CA ALA A 99 5.68 7.52 -10.52
C ALA A 99 5.38 6.76 -9.22
N TYR A 100 6.41 6.13 -8.64
CA TYR A 100 6.30 5.40 -7.39
C TYR A 100 5.97 6.30 -6.19
N ALA A 101 6.50 7.52 -6.17
CA ALA A 101 6.18 8.52 -5.15
C ALA A 101 4.76 9.07 -5.29
N ILE A 102 4.27 9.21 -6.53
CA ILE A 102 2.94 9.75 -6.82
C ILE A 102 1.84 8.70 -6.63
N GLY A 103 2.11 7.43 -6.95
CA GLY A 103 1.11 6.36 -6.93
C GLY A 103 0.29 6.24 -5.62
N PRO A 104 0.90 6.30 -4.43
CA PRO A 104 0.18 6.19 -3.15
C PRO A 104 -0.92 7.23 -2.96
N LEU A 105 -0.80 8.42 -3.57
CA LEU A 105 -1.84 9.46 -3.53
C LEU A 105 -3.16 8.99 -4.16
N PHE A 106 -3.10 8.12 -5.17
CA PHE A 106 -4.27 7.55 -5.81
C PHE A 106 -4.72 6.25 -5.14
N PHE A 107 -3.78 5.39 -4.74
CA PHE A 107 -4.10 4.10 -4.12
C PHE A 107 -4.73 4.23 -2.73
N GLY A 108 -4.41 5.28 -1.98
CA GLY A 108 -5.03 5.58 -0.68
C GLY A 108 -6.56 5.62 -0.75
N PRO A 109 -7.16 6.64 -1.40
CA PRO A 109 -8.61 6.76 -1.51
C PRO A 109 -9.23 5.62 -2.32
N ALA A 110 -8.55 5.11 -3.35
CA ALA A 110 -9.06 3.97 -4.11
C ALA A 110 -9.19 2.70 -3.25
N SER A 111 -8.33 2.52 -2.25
CA SER A 111 -8.37 1.34 -1.36
C SER A 111 -9.59 1.32 -0.44
N GLU A 112 -10.17 2.48 -0.16
CA GLU A 112 -11.37 2.65 0.66
C GLU A 112 -12.64 2.30 -0.12
N VAL A 113 -12.67 2.59 -1.42
CA VAL A 113 -13.84 2.33 -2.29
C VAL A 113 -13.84 0.90 -2.83
N TYR A 114 -12.71 0.42 -3.33
CA TYR A 114 -12.62 -0.87 -4.05
C TYR A 114 -12.17 -2.04 -3.18
N GLY A 115 -11.72 -1.77 -1.96
CA GLY A 115 -11.18 -2.73 -1.02
C GLY A 115 -9.67 -2.98 -1.22
N ARG A 116 -8.96 -3.07 -0.08
CA ARG A 116 -7.49 -3.12 -0.01
C ARG A 116 -6.88 -4.31 -0.74
N VAL A 117 -7.42 -5.51 -0.55
CA VAL A 117 -6.85 -6.76 -1.09
C VAL A 117 -7.01 -6.84 -2.61
N ARG A 118 -8.19 -6.52 -3.14
CA ARG A 118 -8.45 -6.54 -4.59
C ARG A 118 -7.58 -5.51 -5.31
N LEU A 119 -7.47 -4.30 -4.75
CA LEU A 119 -6.67 -3.24 -5.33
C LEU A 119 -5.18 -3.62 -5.38
N LEU A 120 -4.66 -4.24 -4.31
CA LEU A 120 -3.27 -4.72 -4.24
C LEU A 120 -2.98 -5.81 -5.28
N GLN A 121 -3.93 -6.72 -5.52
CA GLN A 121 -3.77 -7.75 -6.56
C GLN A 121 -3.77 -7.14 -7.97
N ILE A 122 -4.67 -6.21 -8.26
CA ILE A 122 -4.75 -5.53 -9.56
C ILE A 122 -3.47 -4.71 -9.82
N SER A 123 -2.99 -3.96 -8.83
CA SER A 123 -1.75 -3.19 -8.96
C SER A 123 -0.53 -4.08 -9.17
N ASN A 124 -0.48 -5.26 -8.53
CA ASN A 124 0.61 -6.22 -8.74
C ASN A 124 0.61 -6.79 -10.16
N LEU A 125 -0.56 -7.15 -10.69
CA LEU A 125 -0.68 -7.60 -12.09
C LEU A 125 -0.30 -6.49 -13.07
N TRP A 126 -0.73 -5.27 -12.80
CA TRP A 126 -0.37 -4.08 -13.57
C TRP A 126 1.16 -3.86 -13.58
N TYR A 127 1.77 -3.86 -12.39
CA TYR A 127 3.22 -3.75 -12.23
C TYR A 127 3.94 -4.86 -13.01
N PHE A 128 3.51 -6.11 -12.86
CA PHE A 128 4.11 -7.24 -13.54
C PHE A 128 4.04 -7.11 -15.07
N ALA A 129 2.87 -6.75 -15.61
CA ALA A 129 2.67 -6.60 -17.05
C ALA A 129 3.58 -5.51 -17.65
N TRP A 130 3.65 -4.33 -17.03
CA TRP A 130 4.46 -3.22 -17.53
C TRP A 130 5.95 -3.39 -17.27
N ASN A 131 6.32 -4.01 -16.14
CA ASN A 131 7.71 -4.35 -15.87
C ASN A 131 8.23 -5.40 -16.87
N LEU A 132 7.39 -6.38 -17.24
CA LEU A 132 7.71 -7.32 -18.31
C LEU A 132 7.79 -6.61 -19.67
N GLY A 133 6.88 -5.67 -19.94
CA GLY A 133 6.90 -4.83 -21.15
C GLY A 133 8.20 -4.03 -21.31
N CYS A 134 8.84 -3.61 -20.21
CA CYS A 134 10.16 -2.96 -20.27
C CYS A 134 11.23 -3.84 -20.94
N GLY A 135 11.14 -5.17 -20.81
CA GLY A 135 12.06 -6.11 -21.47
C GLY A 135 11.84 -6.24 -22.99
N PHE A 136 10.68 -5.81 -23.49
CA PHE A 136 10.33 -5.80 -24.92
C PHE A 136 10.41 -4.41 -25.54
N ALA A 137 10.87 -3.39 -24.80
CA ALA A 137 11.00 -2.04 -25.31
C ALA A 137 12.08 -1.98 -26.40
N GLN A 138 11.74 -1.40 -27.54
CA GLN A 138 12.66 -1.22 -28.68
C GLN A 138 13.14 0.22 -28.83
N THR A 139 12.51 1.15 -28.11
CA THR A 139 12.86 2.57 -28.11
C THR A 139 12.97 3.11 -26.70
N SER A 140 13.78 4.15 -26.51
CA SER A 140 13.92 4.87 -25.23
C SER A 140 12.58 5.40 -24.73
N ALA A 141 11.75 5.97 -25.61
CA ALA A 141 10.43 6.47 -25.26
C ALA A 141 9.48 5.37 -24.75
N GLN A 142 9.47 4.19 -25.40
CA GLN A 142 8.66 3.06 -24.93
C GLN A 142 9.09 2.62 -23.53
N LEU A 143 10.40 2.53 -23.30
CA LEU A 143 10.94 2.19 -21.99
C LEU A 143 10.50 3.20 -20.92
N PHE A 144 10.57 4.51 -21.20
CA PHE A 144 10.15 5.54 -20.24
C PHE A 144 8.68 5.41 -19.86
N VAL A 145 7.81 5.18 -20.85
CA VAL A 145 6.38 4.99 -20.62
C VAL A 145 6.14 3.73 -19.80
N PHE A 146 6.73 2.59 -20.17
CA PHE A 146 6.57 1.34 -19.42
C PHE A 146 7.11 1.46 -17.99
N ARG A 147 8.24 2.16 -17.79
CA ARG A 147 8.80 2.45 -16.46
C ARG A 147 7.89 3.30 -15.62
N PHE A 148 7.30 4.35 -16.20
CA PHE A 148 6.32 5.19 -15.50
C PHE A 148 5.11 4.37 -15.06
N LEU A 149 4.53 3.58 -15.97
CA LEU A 149 3.35 2.74 -15.67
C LEU A 149 3.67 1.64 -14.64
N ALA A 150 4.85 1.02 -14.73
CA ALA A 150 5.33 0.08 -13.73
C ALA A 150 5.52 0.78 -12.37
N GLY A 151 6.12 1.97 -12.33
CA GLY A 151 6.32 2.74 -11.10
C GLY A 151 5.02 3.03 -10.35
N ILE A 152 3.95 3.39 -11.08
CA ILE A 152 2.61 3.54 -10.47
C ILE A 152 2.19 2.21 -9.82
N GLY A 153 2.16 1.10 -10.55
CA GLY A 153 1.71 -0.19 -10.01
C GLY A 153 2.55 -0.70 -8.84
N GLY A 154 3.88 -0.48 -8.89
CA GLY A 154 4.81 -0.94 -7.87
C GLY A 154 4.66 -0.25 -6.51
N SER A 155 4.04 0.94 -6.48
CA SER A 155 3.88 1.72 -5.25
C SER A 155 2.76 1.23 -4.31
N ALA A 156 1.76 0.52 -4.86
CA ALA A 156 0.58 0.13 -4.09
C ALA A 156 0.87 -0.83 -2.92
N PRO A 157 1.75 -1.85 -3.05
CA PRO A 157 2.14 -2.72 -1.93
C PRO A 157 2.79 -1.98 -0.76
N VAL A 158 3.55 -0.90 -1.01
CA VAL A 158 4.12 -0.07 0.06
C VAL A 158 3.04 0.77 0.74
N ALA A 159 2.11 1.33 -0.03
CA ALA A 159 1.03 2.14 0.53
C ALA A 159 0.00 1.31 1.32
N LEU A 160 -0.35 0.13 0.83
CA LEU A 160 -1.50 -0.66 1.33
C LEU A 160 -1.09 -1.93 2.08
N GLY A 161 0.16 -2.39 1.95
CA GLY A 161 0.60 -3.68 2.47
C GLY A 161 0.44 -3.82 3.98
N GLY A 162 0.79 -2.78 4.75
CA GLY A 162 0.59 -2.77 6.20
C GLY A 162 -0.88 -2.77 6.60
N ALA A 163 -1.73 -2.12 5.80
CA ALA A 163 -3.17 -2.01 6.04
C ALA A 163 -3.95 -3.29 5.67
N ALA A 164 -3.34 -4.24 4.96
CA ALA A 164 -3.96 -5.49 4.52
C ALA A 164 -3.70 -6.69 5.45
N ILE A 165 -2.85 -6.53 6.47
CA ILE A 165 -2.42 -7.60 7.40
C ILE A 165 -3.19 -7.55 8.73
N GLY A 166 -3.91 -6.45 9.00
CA GLY A 166 -4.63 -6.17 10.23
C GLY A 166 -6.08 -6.63 10.25
#